data_AF-F2IDJ0-F1
#
_entry.id   AF-F2IDJ0-F1
#
_cell.length_a   1.000
_cell.length_b   1.000
_cell.length_c   1.000
_cell.angle_alpha   90.00
_cell.angle_beta   90.00
_cell.angle_gamma   90.00
#
_symmetry.space_group_name_H-M   'P 1'
#
loop_
_entity.id
_entity.type
_entity.pdbx_description
1 polymer ?
#
loop_
_entity_poly.entity_id
_entity_poly.type
_entity_poly.pdbx_seq_one_letter_code
_entity_poly.pdbx_strand_id
1 'polypeptide(L)'
;MFRKLLFLFLLAVIANPADAQIRKHQRKRSTNAGTLFFYWGYNRTAYTQSKIHFIGSDYDFTLKGVKATDRQPKFDANLYLNPANMTIPQYNFRIGYYFNQKWAFSLGVDHFNYVIKPNSEVTLDGHVSTGVDSLWEGNHDQEVATLDRNHFHYEHSGGLNYLRIELMRSFDLWELGDKRQFAVTGNVGLNLGPMLTTTNFLFANEQSNRSTALSGYGVGANASVRLEFFKHVFIQGEGGLAFAHLPGVKTRSDDRNQRAKQAFGLATYNVSLGLMFYIKTKNGCDSCPHW
;
A
#
# COMPACT_ATOMS: atom_id res chain seq x y z
N MET A 1 43.92 -6.22 -6.19
CA MET A 1 43.63 -7.34 -5.27
C MET A 1 42.14 -7.50 -4.93
N PHE A 2 41.30 -6.46 -5.03
CA PHE A 2 39.86 -6.52 -4.67
C PHE A 2 38.89 -7.09 -5.72
N ARG A 3 39.29 -7.28 -6.98
CA ARG A 3 38.41 -7.80 -8.06
C ARG A 3 38.27 -9.32 -8.10
N LYS A 4 39.22 -10.07 -7.51
CA LYS A 4 39.16 -11.55 -7.49
C LYS A 4 38.38 -12.12 -6.30
N LEU A 5 38.15 -11.33 -5.25
CA LEU A 5 37.38 -11.75 -4.07
C LEU A 5 35.86 -11.77 -4.30
N LEU A 6 35.36 -10.92 -5.22
CA LEU A 6 33.93 -10.85 -5.55
C LEU A 6 33.45 -12.07 -6.36
N PHE A 7 34.35 -12.73 -7.11
CA PHE A 7 34.02 -13.92 -7.91
C PHE A 7 33.95 -15.19 -7.05
N LEU A 8 34.70 -15.26 -5.94
CA LEU A 8 34.64 -16.37 -4.98
C LEU A 8 33.38 -16.32 -4.10
N PHE A 9 32.82 -15.13 -3.85
CA PHE A 9 31.55 -14.99 -3.11
C PHE A 9 30.32 -15.33 -3.97
N LEU A 10 30.39 -15.17 -5.30
CA LEU A 10 29.30 -15.54 -6.22
C LEU A 10 29.23 -17.05 -6.52
N LEU A 11 30.34 -17.79 -6.42
CA LEU A 11 30.36 -19.25 -6.65
C LEU A 11 29.97 -20.08 -5.42
N ALA A 12 29.96 -19.50 -4.22
CA ALA A 12 29.52 -20.19 -3.00
C ALA A 12 27.99 -20.33 -2.88
N VAL A 13 27.21 -19.73 -3.81
CA VAL A 13 25.74 -19.74 -3.78
C VAL A 13 25.13 -20.93 -4.55
N ILE A 14 25.93 -21.80 -5.19
CA ILE A 14 25.39 -22.87 -6.08
C ILE A 14 25.63 -24.30 -5.54
N ALA A 15 26.22 -24.47 -4.36
CA ALA A 15 26.31 -25.79 -3.73
C ALA A 15 24.98 -26.18 -3.06
N ASN A 16 23.99 -26.64 -3.83
CA ASN A 16 22.86 -27.38 -3.28
C ASN A 16 23.28 -28.84 -3.07
N PRO A 17 23.36 -29.36 -1.83
CA PRO A 17 23.32 -30.79 -1.64
C PRO A 17 21.94 -31.28 -2.11
N ALA A 18 21.93 -32.13 -3.12
CA ALA A 18 20.75 -32.87 -3.53
C ALA A 18 20.45 -33.93 -2.46
N ASP A 19 19.82 -33.53 -1.37
CA ASP A 19 19.24 -34.47 -0.41
C ASP A 19 18.01 -35.12 -1.04
N ALA A 20 18.16 -36.35 -1.51
CA ALA A 20 17.05 -37.24 -1.82
C ALA A 20 16.32 -37.60 -0.51
N GLN A 21 15.42 -36.72 -0.07
CA GLN A 21 14.57 -37.00 1.09
C GLN A 21 13.42 -37.93 0.69
N ILE A 22 13.36 -39.08 1.36
CA ILE A 22 12.16 -39.89 1.51
C ILE A 22 11.02 -38.93 1.87
N ARG A 23 9.99 -38.82 1.01
CA ARG A 23 8.80 -37.99 1.29
C ARG A 23 8.01 -38.59 2.46
N LYS A 24 8.48 -38.34 3.69
CA LYS A 24 7.63 -38.37 4.88
C LYS A 24 6.48 -37.42 4.59
N HIS A 25 5.25 -37.88 4.74
CA HIS A 25 4.05 -37.08 4.55
C HIS A 25 4.17 -35.81 5.42
N GLN A 26 4.60 -34.70 4.83
CA GLN A 26 4.87 -33.50 5.62
C GLN A 26 3.54 -32.97 6.15
N ARG A 27 3.51 -32.69 7.47
CA ARG A 27 2.33 -32.10 8.10
C ARG A 27 1.98 -30.81 7.37
N LYS A 28 0.73 -30.70 6.92
CA LYS A 28 0.19 -29.55 6.21
C LYS A 28 0.28 -28.28 7.07
N ARG A 29 1.10 -27.31 6.65
CA ARG A 29 1.27 -25.98 7.25
C ARG A 29 0.74 -24.91 6.30
N SER A 30 0.19 -23.83 6.86
CA SER A 30 -0.25 -22.60 6.17
C SER A 30 0.85 -21.92 5.34
N THR A 31 2.11 -22.13 5.72
CA THR A 31 3.27 -21.56 5.04
C THR A 31 3.89 -22.50 4.01
N ASN A 32 3.28 -23.67 3.74
CA ASN A 32 3.79 -24.59 2.72
C ASN A 32 3.46 -24.09 1.31
N ALA A 33 4.32 -24.47 0.36
CA ALA A 33 4.05 -24.27 -1.05
C ALA A 33 2.68 -24.85 -1.46
N GLY A 34 1.97 -24.16 -2.34
CA GLY A 34 0.61 -24.53 -2.73
C GLY A 34 -0.50 -23.91 -1.88
N THR A 35 -0.16 -23.17 -0.82
CA THR A 35 -1.17 -22.47 -0.01
C THR A 35 -1.54 -21.14 -0.66
N LEU A 36 -2.82 -20.97 -1.00
CA LEU A 36 -3.43 -19.70 -1.31
C LEU A 36 -3.95 -19.04 -0.04
N PHE A 37 -3.86 -17.72 0.02
CA PHE A 37 -4.53 -16.94 1.05
C PHE A 37 -5.23 -15.72 0.45
N PHE A 38 -6.30 -15.32 1.11
CA PHE A 38 -7.03 -14.09 0.83
C PHE A 38 -7.27 -13.37 2.15
N TYR A 39 -7.27 -12.04 2.16
CA TYR A 39 -7.76 -11.28 3.31
C TYR A 39 -8.40 -9.96 2.92
N TRP A 40 -9.31 -9.52 3.79
CA TRP A 40 -9.88 -8.18 3.81
C TRP A 40 -9.68 -7.57 5.20
N GLY A 41 -9.33 -6.30 5.25
CA GLY A 41 -9.18 -5.59 6.50
C GLY A 41 -9.35 -4.09 6.34
N TYR A 42 -9.19 -3.38 7.45
CA TYR A 42 -9.28 -1.94 7.50
C TYR A 42 -7.97 -1.36 8.03
N ASN A 43 -7.58 -0.21 7.50
CA ASN A 43 -6.34 0.47 7.88
C ASN A 43 -6.54 1.81 8.57
N ARG A 44 -5.47 2.27 9.18
CA ARG A 44 -5.21 3.66 9.55
C ARG A 44 -3.86 4.05 8.97
N THR A 45 -3.73 5.33 8.63
CA THR A 45 -2.53 5.86 7.97
C THR A 45 -2.01 7.10 8.69
N ALA A 46 -0.70 7.30 8.60
CA ALA A 46 -0.03 8.53 8.98
C ALA A 46 0.90 8.94 7.84
N TYR A 47 1.06 10.25 7.66
CA TYR A 47 1.81 10.82 6.54
C TYR A 47 2.96 11.66 7.06
N THR A 48 4.10 11.61 6.34
CA THR A 48 5.11 12.66 6.48
C THR A 48 4.57 13.97 5.91
N GLN A 49 5.24 15.07 6.20
CA GLN A 49 5.01 16.28 5.43
C GLN A 49 5.31 16.02 3.95
N SER A 50 4.56 16.65 3.06
CA SER A 50 4.73 16.51 1.62
C SER A 50 5.19 17.81 0.97
N LYS A 51 5.80 17.65 -0.20
CA LYS A 51 6.03 18.72 -1.18
C LYS A 51 5.08 18.47 -2.34
N ILE A 52 4.27 19.47 -2.68
CA ILE A 52 3.29 19.38 -3.76
C ILE A 52 3.51 20.52 -4.74
N HIS A 53 3.82 20.19 -5.98
CA HIS A 53 4.00 21.14 -7.08
C HIS A 53 2.77 21.11 -7.98
N PHE A 54 2.02 22.20 -8.01
CA PHE A 54 0.82 22.39 -8.81
C PHE A 54 1.16 23.10 -10.12
N ILE A 55 0.67 22.57 -11.23
CA ILE A 55 0.95 23.04 -12.58
C ILE A 55 -0.39 23.24 -13.29
N GLY A 56 -0.60 24.42 -13.85
CA GLY A 56 -1.70 24.75 -14.75
C GLY A 56 -1.28 25.74 -15.83
N SER A 57 -2.23 26.20 -16.63
CA SER A 57 -1.97 27.19 -17.70
C SER A 57 -1.48 28.52 -17.15
N ASP A 58 -2.04 28.94 -16.02
CA ASP A 58 -1.87 30.27 -15.44
C ASP A 58 -1.29 30.23 -14.02
N TYR A 59 -0.74 29.08 -13.62
CA TYR A 59 -0.06 28.92 -12.33
C TYR A 59 0.97 27.78 -12.38
N ASP A 60 2.10 27.98 -11.72
CA ASP A 60 3.13 26.97 -11.48
C ASP A 60 3.75 27.27 -10.12
N PHE A 61 3.27 26.58 -9.08
CA PHE A 61 3.70 26.85 -7.70
C PHE A 61 3.83 25.58 -6.87
N THR A 62 4.66 25.63 -5.85
CA THR A 62 4.96 24.55 -4.93
C THR A 62 4.58 24.92 -3.52
N LEU A 63 3.89 24.00 -2.83
CA LEU A 63 3.70 24.03 -1.40
C LEU A 63 4.69 23.05 -0.74
N LYS A 64 5.48 23.52 0.22
CA LYS A 64 6.39 22.70 1.03
C LYS A 64 5.90 22.63 2.48
N GLY A 65 6.17 21.51 3.15
CA GLY A 65 5.78 21.31 4.55
C GLY A 65 4.29 20.99 4.74
N VAL A 66 3.61 20.58 3.68
CA VAL A 66 2.17 20.29 3.69
C VAL A 66 1.87 19.15 4.66
N LYS A 67 1.01 19.41 5.64
CA LYS A 67 0.54 18.42 6.62
C LYS A 67 -0.76 17.80 6.13
N ALA A 68 -0.89 16.48 6.26
CA ALA A 68 -2.10 15.76 5.91
C ALA A 68 -2.53 14.79 7.00
N THR A 69 -3.81 14.49 6.99
CA THR A 69 -4.46 13.57 7.93
C THR A 69 -5.19 12.47 7.20
N ASP A 70 -5.23 11.33 7.85
CA ASP A 70 -6.15 10.24 7.55
C ASP A 70 -7.62 10.68 7.67
N ARG A 71 -8.52 10.01 6.93
CA ARG A 71 -9.98 10.24 6.93
C ARG A 71 -10.75 8.92 7.04
N GLN A 72 -10.31 8.04 7.93
CA GLN A 72 -11.05 6.81 8.24
C GLN A 72 -12.34 7.14 9.00
N PRO A 73 -13.53 6.63 8.61
CA PRO A 73 -14.76 6.84 9.35
C PRO A 73 -14.66 6.35 10.80
N LYS A 74 -15.43 6.95 11.71
CA LYS A 74 -15.57 6.41 13.07
C LYS A 74 -16.13 5.00 13.01
N PHE A 75 -15.74 4.14 13.96
CA PHE A 75 -16.26 2.78 14.01
C PHE A 75 -17.78 2.78 14.16
N ASP A 76 -18.43 2.08 13.26
CA ASP A 76 -19.86 1.80 13.25
C ASP A 76 -20.04 0.36 12.73
N ALA A 77 -20.80 -0.45 13.46
CA ALA A 77 -20.92 -1.87 13.12
C ALA A 77 -21.55 -2.10 11.74
N ASN A 78 -22.55 -1.28 11.36
CA ASN A 78 -23.19 -1.39 10.05
C ASN A 78 -22.25 -0.91 8.94
N LEU A 79 -21.36 0.04 9.21
CA LEU A 79 -20.37 0.47 8.22
C LEU A 79 -19.23 -0.56 8.03
N TYR A 80 -18.75 -1.18 9.12
CA TYR A 80 -17.54 -2.02 9.11
C TYR A 80 -17.80 -3.52 8.94
N LEU A 81 -18.97 -4.01 9.34
CA LEU A 81 -19.28 -5.45 9.32
C LEU A 81 -20.28 -5.82 8.23
N ASN A 82 -20.95 -4.85 7.61
CA ASN A 82 -21.90 -5.09 6.51
C ASN A 82 -21.13 -5.26 5.19
N PRO A 83 -21.27 -6.41 4.50
CA PRO A 83 -20.63 -6.65 3.21
C PRO A 83 -20.89 -5.58 2.15
N ALA A 84 -22.08 -4.96 2.16
CA ALA A 84 -22.44 -3.91 1.20
C ALA A 84 -21.64 -2.60 1.40
N ASN A 85 -21.07 -2.39 2.59
CA ASN A 85 -20.39 -1.16 2.99
C ASN A 85 -18.87 -1.31 3.13
N MET A 86 -18.31 -2.52 2.90
CA MET A 86 -16.92 -2.84 3.20
C MET A 86 -15.89 -1.95 2.49
N THR A 87 -16.27 -1.30 1.38
CA THR A 87 -15.41 -0.40 0.59
C THR A 87 -15.54 1.07 0.97
N ILE A 88 -16.47 1.44 1.86
CA ILE A 88 -16.65 2.83 2.32
C ILE A 88 -15.51 3.24 3.27
N PRO A 89 -15.14 2.44 4.30
CA PRO A 89 -13.90 2.68 5.03
C PRO A 89 -12.67 2.39 4.16
N GLN A 90 -11.53 2.96 4.52
CA GLN A 90 -10.23 2.57 4.00
C GLN A 90 -9.93 1.12 4.34
N TYR A 91 -9.61 0.35 3.30
CA TYR A 91 -9.50 -1.10 3.36
C TYR A 91 -8.19 -1.61 2.77
N ASN A 92 -7.88 -2.85 3.09
CA ASN A 92 -6.81 -3.63 2.48
C ASN A 92 -7.40 -4.91 1.94
N PHE A 93 -7.26 -5.12 0.65
CA PHE A 93 -7.57 -6.38 -0.02
C PHE A 93 -6.27 -7.06 -0.44
N ARG A 94 -6.17 -8.37 -0.21
CA ARG A 94 -5.01 -9.14 -0.66
C ARG A 94 -5.39 -10.53 -1.09
N ILE A 95 -4.77 -10.99 -2.17
CA ILE A 95 -4.68 -12.40 -2.53
C ILE A 95 -3.21 -12.77 -2.67
N GLY A 96 -2.82 -13.94 -2.18
CA GLY A 96 -1.45 -14.40 -2.25
C GLY A 96 -1.31 -15.91 -2.35
N TYR A 97 -0.12 -16.32 -2.75
CA TYR A 97 0.23 -17.70 -3.02
C TYR A 97 1.63 -18.00 -2.50
N TYR A 98 1.74 -19.02 -1.65
CA TYR A 98 3.02 -19.58 -1.26
C TYR A 98 3.57 -20.43 -2.40
N PHE A 99 4.51 -19.87 -3.16
CA PHE A 99 5.15 -20.56 -4.29
C PHE A 99 6.30 -21.47 -3.83
N ASN A 100 6.86 -21.19 -2.65
CA ASN A 100 7.83 -22.04 -1.98
C ASN A 100 7.53 -22.06 -0.46
N GLN A 101 8.14 -22.98 0.27
CA GLN A 101 7.99 -23.03 1.72
C GLN A 101 8.37 -21.67 2.33
N LYS A 102 7.40 -21.10 3.06
CA LYS A 102 7.43 -19.83 3.76
C LYS A 102 7.62 -18.58 2.88
N TRP A 103 7.67 -18.73 1.56
CA TRP A 103 7.78 -17.61 0.62
C TRP A 103 6.50 -17.49 -0.20
N ALA A 104 5.94 -16.29 -0.24
CA ALA A 104 4.73 -16.01 -0.99
C ALA A 104 4.86 -14.76 -1.85
N PHE A 105 4.20 -14.78 -2.99
CA PHE A 105 3.86 -13.56 -3.73
C PHE A 105 2.42 -13.19 -3.43
N SER A 106 2.13 -11.90 -3.41
CA SER A 106 0.76 -11.42 -3.26
C SER A 106 0.49 -10.15 -4.05
N LEU A 107 -0.78 -9.99 -4.41
CA LEU A 107 -1.33 -8.87 -5.16
C LEU A 107 -2.52 -8.34 -4.37
N GLY A 108 -2.69 -7.02 -4.35
CA GLY A 108 -3.76 -6.43 -3.57
C GLY A 108 -3.91 -4.95 -3.79
N VAL A 109 -4.90 -4.39 -3.09
CA VAL A 109 -5.18 -2.96 -3.09
C VAL A 109 -5.20 -2.50 -1.65
N ASP A 110 -4.38 -1.49 -1.36
CA ASP A 110 -4.49 -0.73 -0.14
C ASP A 110 -5.15 0.61 -0.48
N HIS A 111 -6.37 0.81 0.01
CA HIS A 111 -7.15 2.03 -0.21
C HIS A 111 -6.92 2.99 0.95
N PHE A 112 -6.29 4.13 0.68
CA PHE A 112 -5.98 5.16 1.67
C PHE A 112 -6.69 6.49 1.36
N ASN A 113 -6.72 7.39 2.34
CA ASN A 113 -7.19 8.76 2.19
C ASN A 113 -6.13 9.75 2.65
N TYR A 114 -5.74 10.64 1.75
CA TYR A 114 -4.84 11.76 2.07
C TYR A 114 -5.64 13.05 2.04
N VAL A 115 -5.74 13.77 3.15
CA VAL A 115 -6.47 15.05 3.22
C VAL A 115 -5.56 16.11 3.81
N ILE A 116 -5.32 17.21 3.08
CA ILE A 116 -4.53 18.32 3.63
C ILE A 116 -5.22 18.89 4.87
N LYS A 117 -4.43 19.20 5.89
CA LYS A 117 -4.91 19.81 7.12
C LYS A 117 -5.24 21.28 6.87
N PRO A 118 -6.49 21.73 7.11
CA PRO A 118 -6.85 23.13 6.95
C PRO A 118 -6.16 23.99 8.02
N ASN A 119 -6.02 25.29 7.75
CA ASN A 119 -5.41 26.29 8.61
C ASN A 119 -3.98 25.90 9.04
N SER A 120 -3.26 25.21 8.16
CA SER A 120 -1.84 24.89 8.37
C SER A 120 -0.96 25.83 7.56
N GLU A 121 0.16 26.23 8.16
CA GLU A 121 1.21 27.01 7.50
C GLU A 121 2.04 26.10 6.59
N VAL A 122 2.32 26.61 5.39
CA VAL A 122 3.18 25.99 4.38
C VAL A 122 4.08 27.05 3.76
N THR A 123 5.14 26.61 3.10
CA THR A 123 5.97 27.49 2.28
C THR A 123 5.49 27.45 0.83
N LEU A 124 5.03 28.59 0.32
CA LEU A 124 4.61 28.84 -1.06
C LEU A 124 5.79 29.37 -1.88
N ASP A 125 5.94 28.86 -3.09
CA ASP A 125 7.06 29.18 -3.98
C ASP A 125 6.62 29.02 -5.43
N GLY A 126 6.90 29.99 -6.30
CA GLY A 126 6.54 29.94 -7.71
C GLY A 126 5.62 31.09 -8.12
N HIS A 127 4.77 30.85 -9.11
CA HIS A 127 4.00 31.91 -9.77
C HIS A 127 2.53 31.55 -9.90
N VAL A 128 1.67 32.55 -9.73
CA VAL A 128 0.25 32.53 -10.06
C VAL A 128 -0.05 33.81 -10.85
N SER A 129 -0.61 33.68 -12.05
CA SER A 129 -0.92 34.83 -12.89
C SER A 129 -1.96 35.74 -12.24
N THR A 130 -1.89 37.04 -12.56
CA THR A 130 -2.86 38.05 -12.12
C THR A 130 -4.30 37.64 -12.49
N GLY A 131 -5.21 37.78 -11.54
CA GLY A 131 -6.62 37.47 -11.72
C GLY A 131 -7.00 35.99 -11.61
N VAL A 132 -6.03 35.08 -11.41
CA VAL A 132 -6.31 33.64 -11.17
C VAL A 132 -6.80 33.41 -9.75
N ASP A 133 -6.08 33.93 -8.76
CA ASP A 133 -6.43 33.81 -7.35
C ASP A 133 -6.06 35.11 -6.64
N SER A 134 -7.04 35.81 -6.07
CA SER A 134 -6.80 37.13 -5.48
C SER A 134 -5.98 37.09 -4.19
N LEU A 135 -5.79 35.91 -3.58
CA LEU A 135 -4.97 35.76 -2.39
C LEU A 135 -3.52 35.46 -2.74
N TRP A 136 -3.30 34.67 -3.80
CA TRP A 136 -1.98 34.13 -4.17
C TRP A 136 -1.49 34.62 -5.54
N GLU A 137 -2.04 35.68 -6.14
CA GLU A 137 -1.49 36.22 -7.39
C GLU A 137 -0.09 36.83 -7.20
N GLY A 138 0.78 36.62 -8.19
CA GLY A 138 2.13 37.16 -8.23
C GLY A 138 3.23 36.10 -8.21
N ASN A 139 4.45 36.57 -7.92
CA ASN A 139 5.61 35.71 -7.70
C ASN A 139 5.82 35.54 -6.20
N HIS A 140 6.02 34.30 -5.77
CA HIS A 140 6.31 33.95 -4.39
C HIS A 140 7.70 33.34 -4.30
N ASP A 141 8.52 33.86 -3.38
CA ASP A 141 9.85 33.32 -3.07
C ASP A 141 9.87 32.82 -1.62
N GLN A 142 9.62 31.52 -1.45
CA GLN A 142 9.60 30.85 -0.14
C GLN A 142 8.72 31.54 0.93
N GLU A 143 7.57 32.07 0.53
CA GLU A 143 6.69 32.81 1.42
C GLU A 143 5.87 31.88 2.32
N VAL A 144 5.54 32.32 3.53
CA VAL A 144 4.64 31.57 4.41
C VAL A 144 3.19 31.84 4.01
N ALA A 145 2.46 30.79 3.67
CA ALA A 145 1.04 30.85 3.36
C ALA A 145 0.23 29.98 4.32
N THR A 146 -0.99 30.43 4.66
CA THR A 146 -1.95 29.64 5.44
C THR A 146 -2.97 29.01 4.51
N LEU A 147 -3.18 27.69 4.64
CA LEU A 147 -4.14 26.96 3.83
C LEU A 147 -5.57 27.12 4.35
N ASP A 148 -6.29 28.15 3.89
CA ASP A 148 -7.71 28.32 4.15
C ASP A 148 -8.54 27.33 3.31
N ARG A 149 -9.33 26.49 3.98
CA ARG A 149 -10.18 25.47 3.35
C ARG A 149 -11.18 26.02 2.35
N ASN A 150 -11.61 27.28 2.51
CA ASN A 150 -12.60 27.89 1.62
C ASN A 150 -12.00 28.38 0.30
N HIS A 151 -10.67 28.56 0.23
CA HIS A 151 -9.96 29.08 -0.93
C HIS A 151 -9.02 28.02 -1.54
N PHE A 152 -8.46 27.14 -0.70
CA PHE A 152 -7.56 26.08 -1.10
C PHE A 152 -7.90 24.76 -0.41
N HIS A 153 -8.12 23.70 -1.18
CA HIS A 153 -8.31 22.35 -0.67
C HIS A 153 -7.71 21.32 -1.62
N TYR A 154 -7.06 20.30 -1.07
CA TYR A 154 -6.55 19.19 -1.86
C TYR A 154 -6.62 17.90 -1.05
N GLU A 155 -7.24 16.88 -1.63
CA GLU A 155 -7.36 15.57 -1.01
C GLU A 155 -7.44 14.45 -2.04
N HIS A 156 -6.99 13.27 -1.65
CA HIS A 156 -7.25 12.00 -2.30
C HIS A 156 -8.32 11.23 -1.51
N SER A 157 -9.58 11.69 -1.54
CA SER A 157 -10.66 11.19 -0.66
C SER A 157 -11.67 10.23 -1.32
N GLY A 158 -11.43 9.83 -2.56
CA GLY A 158 -12.04 8.64 -3.19
C GLY A 158 -11.02 7.52 -3.41
N GLY A 159 -9.90 7.58 -2.69
CA GLY A 159 -8.81 6.63 -2.73
C GLY A 159 -7.49 7.20 -3.28
N LEU A 160 -6.49 7.19 -2.42
CA LEU A 160 -5.08 6.99 -2.74
C LEU A 160 -4.85 5.47 -2.76
N ASN A 161 -5.09 4.86 -3.92
CA ASN A 161 -5.10 3.41 -4.08
C ASN A 161 -3.71 2.91 -4.46
N TYR A 162 -3.10 2.09 -3.59
CA TYR A 162 -1.84 1.44 -3.86
C TYR A 162 -2.08 0.01 -4.32
N LEU A 163 -1.86 -0.26 -5.61
CA LEU A 163 -1.95 -1.59 -6.19
C LEU A 163 -0.67 -2.35 -5.86
N ARG A 164 -0.63 -2.90 -4.65
CA ARG A 164 0.58 -3.44 -4.03
C ARG A 164 0.89 -4.84 -4.55
N ILE A 165 2.09 -5.02 -5.08
CA ILE A 165 2.71 -6.32 -5.36
C ILE A 165 3.73 -6.56 -4.24
N GLU A 166 3.69 -7.73 -3.62
CA GLU A 166 4.56 -8.03 -2.47
C GLU A 166 5.20 -9.41 -2.57
N LEU A 167 6.48 -9.45 -2.21
CA LEU A 167 7.20 -10.66 -1.84
C LEU A 167 7.25 -10.75 -0.30
N MET A 168 6.68 -11.83 0.24
CA MET A 168 6.51 -12.05 1.67
C MET A 168 7.30 -13.28 2.13
N ARG A 169 7.94 -13.17 3.31
CA ARG A 169 8.59 -14.28 4.03
C ARG A 169 7.92 -14.52 5.38
N SER A 170 7.56 -15.77 5.67
CA SER A 170 6.80 -16.14 6.88
C SER A 170 7.60 -16.96 7.90
N PHE A 171 7.41 -16.71 9.18
CA PHE A 171 8.09 -17.38 10.27
C PHE A 171 7.06 -18.07 11.14
N ASP A 172 7.23 -19.38 11.36
CA ASP A 172 6.42 -20.09 12.36
C ASP A 172 6.92 -19.62 13.73
N LEU A 173 6.10 -18.88 14.49
CA LEU A 173 6.46 -18.39 15.82
C LEU A 173 6.00 -19.37 16.90
N TRP A 174 4.81 -19.94 16.72
CA TRP A 174 4.23 -20.90 17.65
C TRP A 174 3.15 -21.76 16.98
N GLU A 175 2.98 -23.00 17.44
CA GLU A 175 1.92 -23.90 17.00
C GLU A 175 1.39 -24.73 18.19
N LEU A 176 0.07 -24.99 18.20
CA LEU A 176 -0.59 -25.81 19.22
C LEU A 176 -1.56 -26.83 18.59
N GLY A 177 -1.59 -28.00 19.23
CA GLY A 177 -2.41 -29.15 18.87
C GLY A 177 -1.74 -30.06 17.84
N ASP A 178 -2.02 -31.36 17.93
CA ASP A 178 -1.38 -32.38 17.08
C ASP A 178 -1.64 -32.17 15.58
N LYS A 179 -2.72 -31.46 15.28
CA LYS A 179 -3.14 -31.10 13.92
C LYS A 179 -2.88 -29.62 13.61
N ARG A 180 -2.13 -28.86 14.41
CA ARG A 180 -1.92 -27.39 14.26
C ARG A 180 -3.27 -26.67 14.15
N GLN A 181 -4.12 -26.87 15.16
CA GLN A 181 -5.43 -26.22 15.25
C GLN A 181 -5.29 -24.71 15.46
N PHE A 182 -4.20 -24.30 16.12
CA PHE A 182 -3.85 -22.91 16.32
C PHE A 182 -2.37 -22.70 15.94
N ALA A 183 -2.08 -21.59 15.30
CA ALA A 183 -0.71 -21.17 15.03
C ALA A 183 -0.55 -19.66 15.08
N VAL A 184 0.64 -19.22 15.43
CA VAL A 184 1.08 -17.83 15.31
C VAL A 184 2.19 -17.79 14.27
N THR A 185 1.95 -17.01 13.21
CA THR A 185 2.87 -16.83 12.10
C THR A 185 3.28 -15.37 12.02
N GLY A 186 4.57 -15.08 12.04
CA GLY A 186 5.11 -13.76 11.73
C GLY A 186 5.36 -13.64 10.22
N ASN A 187 5.22 -12.46 9.64
CA ASN A 187 5.58 -12.21 8.25
C ASN A 187 6.37 -10.91 8.12
N VAL A 188 7.27 -10.87 7.13
CA VAL A 188 7.89 -9.65 6.63
C VAL A 188 7.74 -9.59 5.12
N GLY A 189 7.52 -8.41 4.57
CA GLY A 189 7.26 -8.20 3.16
C GLY A 189 8.02 -6.99 2.61
N LEU A 190 8.43 -7.09 1.35
CA LEU A 190 8.85 -5.97 0.52
C LEU A 190 7.86 -5.81 -0.61
N ASN A 191 7.47 -4.57 -0.89
CA ASN A 191 6.39 -4.29 -1.82
C ASN A 191 6.65 -3.08 -2.71
N LEU A 192 6.05 -3.11 -3.90
CA LEU A 192 6.04 -2.03 -4.86
C LEU A 192 4.74 -2.07 -5.68
N GLY A 193 4.41 -0.99 -6.37
CA GLY A 193 3.30 -1.02 -7.30
C GLY A 193 2.78 0.35 -7.73
N PRO A 194 1.89 0.39 -8.74
CA PRO A 194 1.29 1.63 -9.21
C PRO A 194 0.32 2.23 -8.18
N MET A 195 0.19 3.55 -8.22
CA MET A 195 -0.73 4.31 -7.38
C MET A 195 -1.76 5.06 -8.23
N LEU A 196 -3.03 4.83 -7.92
CA LEU A 196 -4.16 5.53 -8.53
C LEU A 196 -4.74 6.51 -7.51
N THR A 197 -4.83 7.78 -7.88
CA THR A 197 -5.41 8.81 -7.03
C THR A 197 -6.77 9.21 -7.54
N THR A 198 -7.73 9.42 -6.65
CA THR A 198 -8.99 10.13 -6.92
C THR A 198 -8.99 11.44 -6.13
N THR A 199 -8.71 12.53 -6.84
CA THR A 199 -8.41 13.84 -6.26
C THR A 199 -9.64 14.74 -6.21
N ASN A 200 -9.83 15.47 -5.11
CA ASN A 200 -10.64 16.69 -5.07
C ASN A 200 -9.70 17.87 -4.87
N PHE A 201 -9.92 18.94 -5.64
CA PHE A 201 -9.06 20.11 -5.67
C PHE A 201 -9.89 21.39 -5.74
N LEU A 202 -9.62 22.32 -4.83
CA LEU A 202 -10.15 23.67 -4.79
C LEU A 202 -8.96 24.63 -4.84
N PHE A 203 -8.96 25.49 -5.84
CA PHE A 203 -8.01 26.59 -6.01
C PHE A 203 -8.57 27.54 -7.06
N ALA A 204 -8.23 28.84 -7.01
CA ALA A 204 -8.67 29.82 -8.00
C ALA A 204 -10.20 29.89 -8.16
N ASN A 205 -10.94 29.77 -7.04
CA ASN A 205 -12.42 29.70 -6.99
C ASN A 205 -13.06 28.57 -7.82
N GLU A 206 -12.27 27.60 -8.26
CA GLU A 206 -12.74 26.48 -9.06
C GLU A 206 -12.59 25.17 -8.27
N GLN A 207 -13.70 24.44 -8.14
CA GLN A 207 -13.77 23.13 -7.50
C GLN A 207 -13.79 22.03 -8.56
N SER A 208 -12.80 21.13 -8.52
CA SER A 208 -12.84 19.86 -9.25
C SER A 208 -12.99 18.70 -8.27
N ASN A 209 -13.94 17.82 -8.55
CA ASN A 209 -14.23 16.66 -7.71
C ASN A 209 -13.99 15.37 -8.49
N ARG A 210 -13.36 14.40 -7.82
CA ARG A 210 -13.15 13.04 -8.32
C ARG A 210 -12.34 12.96 -9.63
N SER A 211 -11.24 13.68 -9.69
CA SER A 211 -10.25 13.54 -10.76
C SER A 211 -9.42 12.28 -10.54
N THR A 212 -9.78 11.18 -11.23
CA THR A 212 -9.07 9.89 -11.12
C THR A 212 -8.00 9.73 -12.19
N ALA A 213 -6.80 9.31 -11.79
CA ALA A 213 -5.71 8.98 -12.71
C ALA A 213 -4.74 7.95 -12.11
N LEU A 214 -4.02 7.24 -12.99
CA LEU A 214 -2.78 6.55 -12.61
C LEU A 214 -1.70 7.62 -12.44
N SER A 215 -1.27 7.84 -11.20
CA SER A 215 -0.55 9.07 -10.84
C SER A 215 0.88 8.85 -10.37
N GLY A 216 1.28 7.60 -10.15
CA GLY A 216 2.65 7.27 -9.80
C GLY A 216 2.82 5.85 -9.27
N TYR A 217 3.73 5.70 -8.33
CA TYR A 217 4.06 4.41 -7.72
C TYR A 217 4.41 4.54 -6.23
N GLY A 218 4.28 3.42 -5.53
CA GLY A 218 4.71 3.23 -4.16
C GLY A 218 5.79 2.17 -4.07
N VAL A 219 6.63 2.28 -3.05
CA VAL A 219 7.59 1.25 -2.61
C VAL A 219 7.57 1.20 -1.09
N GLY A 220 7.60 0.01 -0.51
CA GLY A 220 7.49 -0.13 0.93
C GLY A 220 7.91 -1.48 1.48
N ALA A 221 7.79 -1.58 2.80
CA ALA A 221 8.03 -2.79 3.57
C ALA A 221 6.97 -2.92 4.68
N ASN A 222 6.66 -4.14 5.05
CA ASN A 222 5.65 -4.45 6.07
C ASN A 222 6.08 -5.62 6.95
N ALA A 223 5.53 -5.66 8.15
CA ALA A 223 5.62 -6.80 9.05
C ALA A 223 4.24 -7.09 9.63
N SER A 224 3.92 -8.37 9.83
CA SER A 224 2.62 -8.77 10.37
C SER A 224 2.71 -9.95 11.31
N VAL A 225 1.74 -10.03 12.21
CA VAL A 225 1.48 -11.20 13.06
C VAL A 225 0.12 -11.75 12.70
N ARG A 226 0.09 -13.04 12.38
CA ARG A 226 -1.09 -13.78 11.94
C ARG A 226 -1.44 -14.85 12.97
N LEU A 227 -2.66 -14.76 13.50
CA LEU A 227 -3.28 -15.78 14.35
C LEU A 227 -4.12 -16.68 13.47
N GLU A 228 -3.74 -17.95 13.36
CA GLU A 228 -4.35 -18.92 12.46
C GLU A 228 -5.22 -19.91 13.23
N PHE A 229 -6.39 -20.18 12.68
CA PHE A 229 -7.43 -21.03 13.27
C PHE A 229 -7.80 -22.14 12.30
N PHE A 230 -7.67 -23.39 12.77
CA PHE A 230 -8.03 -24.60 12.06
C PHE A 230 -7.46 -24.69 10.65
N LYS A 231 -6.31 -24.05 10.38
CA LYS A 231 -5.63 -23.96 9.08
C LYS A 231 -6.36 -23.21 7.96
N HIS A 232 -7.56 -22.71 8.18
CA HIS A 232 -8.38 -22.15 7.10
C HIS A 232 -8.73 -20.69 7.31
N VAL A 233 -8.71 -20.20 8.55
CA VAL A 233 -9.08 -18.82 8.89
C VAL A 233 -7.93 -18.18 9.64
N PHE A 234 -7.72 -16.88 9.45
CA PHE A 234 -6.77 -16.14 10.26
C PHE A 234 -7.21 -14.71 10.51
N ILE A 235 -6.74 -14.17 11.63
CA ILE A 235 -6.75 -12.73 11.91
C ILE A 235 -5.31 -12.24 11.83
N GLN A 236 -5.07 -11.11 11.17
CA GLN A 236 -3.74 -10.56 10.98
C GLN A 236 -3.70 -9.09 11.38
N GLY A 237 -2.74 -8.73 12.22
CA GLY A 237 -2.32 -7.34 12.41
C GLY A 237 -1.06 -7.08 11.59
N GLU A 238 -1.06 -6.04 10.76
CA GLU A 238 0.06 -5.65 9.91
C GLU A 238 0.42 -4.17 10.14
N GLY A 239 1.72 -3.91 10.28
CA GLY A 239 2.29 -2.57 10.24
C GLY A 239 3.17 -2.42 9.00
N GLY A 240 3.15 -1.25 8.37
CA GLY A 240 3.91 -0.98 7.16
C GLY A 240 4.46 0.44 7.08
N LEU A 241 5.53 0.59 6.31
CA LEU A 241 6.10 1.86 5.89
C LEU A 241 6.23 1.85 4.37
N ALA A 242 5.86 2.95 3.72
CA ALA A 242 6.01 3.10 2.29
C ALA A 242 6.37 4.54 1.91
N PHE A 243 6.93 4.70 0.73
CA PHE A 243 7.15 5.97 0.06
C PHE A 243 6.28 6.02 -1.20
N ALA A 244 5.53 7.10 -1.36
CA ALA A 244 4.71 7.38 -2.52
C ALA A 244 5.36 8.49 -3.35
N HIS A 245 5.55 8.23 -4.64
CA HIS A 245 5.98 9.21 -5.62
C HIS A 245 4.92 9.34 -6.72
N LEU A 246 4.29 10.50 -6.77
CA LEU A 246 3.13 10.80 -7.61
C LEU A 246 3.46 11.93 -8.59
N PRO A 247 4.19 11.68 -9.68
CA PRO A 247 4.58 12.71 -10.65
C PRO A 247 3.44 13.19 -11.56
N GLY A 248 2.24 12.60 -11.50
CA GLY A 248 1.15 12.89 -12.42
C GLY A 248 -0.23 12.79 -11.79
N VAL A 249 -0.45 13.47 -10.68
CA VAL A 249 -1.80 13.63 -10.13
C VAL A 249 -2.62 14.51 -11.04
N LYS A 250 -3.82 14.06 -11.43
CA LYS A 250 -4.78 14.89 -12.17
C LYS A 250 -5.53 15.79 -11.17
N THR A 251 -5.44 17.11 -11.35
CA THR A 251 -6.08 18.09 -10.46
C THR A 251 -7.45 18.53 -10.96
N ARG A 252 -7.62 18.68 -12.29
CA ARG A 252 -8.90 19.01 -12.95
C ARG A 252 -9.39 17.87 -13.84
N SER A 253 -10.68 17.57 -13.83
CA SER A 253 -11.26 16.41 -14.52
C SER A 253 -11.35 16.57 -16.04
N ASP A 254 -11.55 17.81 -16.47
CA ASP A 254 -11.71 18.28 -17.84
C ASP A 254 -10.38 18.70 -18.51
N ASP A 255 -9.41 19.15 -17.73
CA ASP A 255 -8.08 19.54 -18.23
C ASP A 255 -6.99 18.48 -17.94
N ARG A 256 -6.37 17.94 -18.99
CA ARG A 256 -5.29 16.94 -18.88
C ARG A 256 -3.91 17.55 -18.62
N ASN A 257 -3.75 18.84 -18.85
CA ASN A 257 -2.50 19.57 -18.69
C ASN A 257 -2.32 20.08 -17.26
N GLN A 258 -3.43 20.27 -16.53
CA GLN A 258 -3.40 20.61 -15.11
C GLN A 258 -3.11 19.38 -14.23
N ARG A 259 -1.99 19.45 -13.50
CA ARG A 259 -1.48 18.32 -12.72
C ARG A 259 -0.83 18.78 -11.43
N ALA A 260 -0.68 17.85 -10.50
CA ALA A 260 0.18 18.02 -9.34
C ALA A 260 1.26 16.92 -9.30
N LYS A 261 2.45 17.29 -8.86
CA LYS A 261 3.52 16.37 -8.50
C LYS A 261 3.63 16.33 -6.99
N GLN A 262 3.60 15.14 -6.41
CA GLN A 262 3.57 14.97 -4.97
C GLN A 262 4.49 13.81 -4.55
N ALA A 263 5.18 13.95 -3.42
CA ALA A 263 5.91 12.85 -2.79
C ALA A 263 5.78 12.92 -1.27
N PHE A 264 5.64 11.74 -0.63
CA PHE A 264 5.56 11.62 0.83
C PHE A 264 5.84 10.18 1.29
N GLY A 265 6.28 10.05 2.54
CA GLY A 265 6.26 8.79 3.26
C GLY A 265 4.91 8.55 3.93
N LEU A 266 4.53 7.29 4.08
CA LEU A 266 3.35 6.88 4.83
C LEU A 266 3.67 5.70 5.76
N ALA A 267 3.07 5.72 6.94
CA ALA A 267 3.03 4.59 7.85
C ALA A 267 1.60 4.07 7.91
N THR A 268 1.44 2.75 7.93
CA THR A 268 0.13 2.09 7.94
C THR A 268 0.04 1.08 9.07
N TYR A 269 -1.15 0.94 9.63
CA TYR A 269 -1.51 -0.16 10.50
C TYR A 269 -2.86 -0.70 10.03
N ASN A 270 -2.98 -2.02 9.89
CA ASN A 270 -4.23 -2.66 9.51
C ASN A 270 -4.51 -3.93 10.30
N VAL A 271 -5.80 -4.22 10.44
CA VAL A 271 -6.31 -5.49 10.98
C VAL A 271 -7.18 -6.12 9.91
N SER A 272 -6.93 -7.39 9.61
CA SER A 272 -7.61 -8.14 8.56
C SER A 272 -8.08 -9.51 9.01
N LEU A 273 -9.18 -9.96 8.42
CA LEU A 273 -9.67 -11.33 8.46
C LEU A 273 -9.34 -11.99 7.13
N GLY A 274 -8.83 -13.21 7.18
CA GLY A 274 -8.45 -13.93 5.98
C GLY A 274 -8.75 -15.42 6.00
N LEU A 275 -8.68 -15.98 4.80
CA LEU A 275 -8.94 -17.37 4.50
C LEU A 275 -7.71 -18.00 3.85
N MET A 276 -7.52 -19.30 4.07
CA MET A 276 -6.48 -20.10 3.43
C MET A 276 -7.06 -21.33 2.73
N PHE A 277 -6.55 -21.58 1.54
CA PHE A 277 -6.89 -22.74 0.72
C PHE A 277 -5.62 -23.44 0.31
N TYR A 278 -5.68 -24.76 0.20
CA TYR A 278 -4.49 -25.56 -0.06
C TYR A 278 -4.67 -26.31 -1.36
N ILE A 279 -3.99 -25.81 -2.39
CA ILE A 279 -3.97 -26.45 -3.69
C ILE A 279 -2.92 -27.55 -3.66
N LYS A 280 -3.29 -28.76 -4.05
CA LYS A 280 -2.31 -29.80 -4.35
C LYS A 280 -1.54 -29.35 -5.59
N THR A 281 -0.27 -29.00 -5.45
CA THR A 281 0.62 -28.85 -6.60
C THR A 281 0.69 -30.22 -7.30
N LYS A 282 0.23 -30.32 -8.55
CA LYS A 282 0.20 -31.57 -9.34
C LYS A 282 1.59 -32.19 -9.63
N ASN A 283 2.66 -31.76 -8.96
CA ASN A 283 4.03 -32.17 -9.25
C ASN A 283 4.57 -33.10 -8.16
N GLY A 284 4.05 -34.32 -8.18
CA GLY A 284 4.61 -35.46 -7.45
C GLY A 284 3.67 -36.64 -7.44
N CYS A 285 3.66 -37.41 -8.52
CA CYS A 285 3.36 -38.84 -8.60
C CYS A 285 2.08 -39.42 -7.95
N ASP A 286 1.13 -38.63 -7.47
CA ASP A 286 -0.16 -39.13 -6.93
C ASP A 286 -1.16 -39.57 -8.02
N SER A 287 -0.75 -39.65 -9.29
CA SER A 287 -1.62 -40.00 -10.43
C SER A 287 -1.19 -41.25 -11.19
N CYS A 288 -0.34 -42.11 -10.64
CA CYS A 288 -0.17 -43.45 -11.21
C CYS A 288 -1.32 -44.33 -10.70
N PRO A 289 -2.26 -44.77 -11.57
CA PRO A 289 -3.17 -45.82 -11.18
C PRO A 289 -2.33 -47.07 -10.88
N HIS A 290 -2.55 -47.65 -9.71
CA HIS A 290 -2.12 -49.02 -9.46
C HIS A 290 -2.93 -49.93 -10.39
N TRP A 291 -2.27 -50.46 -11.42
CA TRP A 291 -2.73 -51.63 -12.16
C TRP A 291 -1.97 -52.86 -11.65
#